data_AF-A0A656Z2Z4-F1
#
_entry.id   AF-A0A656Z2Z4-F1
#
_cell.length_a   1.000
_cell.length_b   1.000
_cell.length_c   1.000
_cell.angle_alpha   90.00
_cell.angle_beta   90.00
_cell.angle_gamma   90.00
#
_symmetry.space_group_name_H-M   'P 1'
#
loop_
_entity.id
_entity.type
_entity.pdbx_description
1 polymer ?
#
loop_
_entity_poly.entity_id
_entity_poly.type
_entity_poly.pdbx_seq_one_letter_code
_entity_poly.pdbx_strand_id
1 'polypeptide(L)'
;KPDHISVTGDLVNLALNLEIDIAHDWLLKLGNPDNVSVVPGNHDAYVPGALDKSCRKWEPWMRGDGVNNEGKRPQFPYMRERGPVAIIGVSSARATAPFMASGDFKSAQAKRLAMALDEAGARGLFRVVMIHHPPIHGATPTHKRLYGIRRFQKVIRKHGAELVIHGHTHLATRYDIDGLNGKVPVICVPSASQNFGGHKPPARYNIFNIDRKPEGGWLCQWEQHGIEDESERIIELSRQELKIP
;
A
#
# COMPACT_ATOMS: atom_id res chain seq x y z
N LYS A 1 18.81 -6.43 -4.22
CA LYS A 1 18.31 -5.02 -4.16
C LYS A 1 16.98 -5.00 -4.91
N PRO A 2 15.90 -4.43 -4.34
CA PRO A 2 14.60 -4.43 -5.01
C PRO A 2 14.57 -3.49 -6.22
N ASP A 3 13.79 -3.84 -7.24
CA ASP A 3 13.57 -3.01 -8.43
C ASP A 3 12.64 -1.82 -8.15
N HIS A 4 11.71 -1.99 -7.19
CA HIS A 4 10.77 -0.96 -6.77
C HIS A 4 10.42 -1.10 -5.28
N ILE A 5 10.16 0.02 -4.61
CA ILE A 5 9.75 0.05 -3.19
C ILE A 5 8.33 0.61 -3.08
N SER A 6 7.48 -0.08 -2.33
CA SER A 6 6.10 0.35 -2.07
C SER A 6 5.91 0.70 -0.60
N VAL A 7 5.48 1.93 -0.33
CA VAL A 7 5.25 2.45 1.03
C VAL A 7 3.78 2.76 1.23
N THR A 8 3.15 2.07 2.19
CA THR A 8 1.69 2.14 2.38
C THR A 8 1.25 3.12 3.48
N GLY A 9 1.98 4.22 3.69
CA GLY A 9 1.55 5.36 4.52
C GLY A 9 1.98 5.32 5.98
N ASP A 10 1.50 6.31 6.74
CA ASP A 10 1.89 6.62 8.14
C ASP A 10 3.39 6.92 8.25
N LEU A 11 3.85 7.87 7.43
CA LEU A 11 5.22 8.38 7.44
C LEU A 11 5.48 9.35 8.58
N VAL A 12 4.42 9.99 9.09
CA VAL A 12 4.48 10.99 10.17
C VAL A 12 3.56 10.58 11.32
N ASN A 13 3.71 11.20 12.49
CA ASN A 13 2.87 10.87 13.66
C ASN A 13 1.68 11.84 13.81
N LEU A 14 1.92 13.15 13.76
CA LEU A 14 0.90 14.18 14.02
C LEU A 14 0.56 15.02 12.78
N ALA A 15 1.25 14.80 11.66
CA ALA A 15 1.12 15.56 10.43
C ALA A 15 1.53 17.03 10.57
N LEU A 16 2.51 17.31 11.43
CA LEU A 16 3.10 18.64 11.53
C LEU A 16 3.90 18.95 10.27
N ASN A 17 3.97 20.23 9.88
CA ASN A 17 4.72 20.64 8.67
C ASN A 17 6.17 20.12 8.71
N LEU A 18 6.84 20.20 9.88
CA LEU A 18 8.21 19.70 10.05
C LEU A 18 8.30 18.17 9.86
N GLU A 19 7.32 17.40 10.36
CA GLU A 19 7.31 15.95 10.14
C GLU A 19 7.12 15.63 8.64
N ILE A 20 6.28 16.40 7.94
CA ILE A 20 6.05 16.24 6.50
C ILE A 20 7.34 16.51 5.71
N ASP A 21 8.11 17.53 6.11
CA ASP A 21 9.41 17.84 5.51
C ASP A 21 10.45 16.75 5.81
N ILE A 22 10.53 16.26 7.05
CA ILE A 22 11.42 15.15 7.42
C ILE A 22 11.08 13.88 6.64
N ALA A 23 9.79 13.57 6.50
CA ALA A 23 9.34 12.42 5.72
C ALA A 23 9.69 12.55 4.23
N HIS A 24 9.60 13.76 3.67
CA HIS A 24 10.07 14.04 2.31
C HIS A 24 11.57 13.75 2.17
N ASP A 25 12.39 14.23 3.11
CA ASP A 25 13.84 14.02 3.09
C ASP A 25 14.22 12.55 3.30
N TRP A 26 13.42 11.82 4.08
CA TRP A 26 13.56 10.37 4.21
C TRP A 26 13.22 9.63 2.91
N LEU A 27 12.16 10.04 2.20
CA LEU A 27 11.79 9.45 0.90
C LEU A 27 12.90 9.66 -0.15
N LEU A 28 13.60 10.80 -0.14
CA LEU A 28 14.76 11.04 -1.01
C LEU A 28 15.89 10.04 -0.76
N LYS A 29 16.09 9.61 0.50
CA LYS A 29 17.11 8.62 0.87
C LYS A 29 16.69 7.19 0.52
N LEU A 30 15.38 6.92 0.44
CA LEU A 30 14.85 5.60 0.12
C LEU A 30 15.11 5.20 -1.33
N GLY A 31 15.12 6.18 -2.25
CA GLY A 31 15.49 5.97 -3.65
C GLY A 31 14.95 7.06 -4.57
N ASN A 32 15.27 6.94 -5.86
CA ASN A 32 14.68 7.81 -6.88
C ASN A 32 13.14 7.68 -6.81
N PRO A 33 12.39 8.80 -6.82
CA PRO A 33 10.92 8.79 -6.86
C PRO A 33 10.34 7.87 -7.93
N ASP A 34 11.00 7.64 -9.06
CA ASP A 34 10.53 6.72 -10.09
C ASP A 34 10.54 5.26 -9.62
N ASN A 35 11.38 4.89 -8.66
CA ASN A 35 11.50 3.52 -8.13
C ASN A 35 10.83 3.35 -6.76
N VAL A 36 10.06 4.36 -6.32
CA VAL A 36 9.39 4.35 -5.02
C VAL A 36 7.94 4.86 -5.18
N SER A 37 6.97 4.06 -4.72
CA SER A 37 5.54 4.39 -4.72
C SER A 37 5.07 4.62 -3.29
N VAL A 38 4.26 5.65 -3.06
CA VAL A 38 3.70 5.95 -1.73
C VAL A 38 2.17 6.14 -1.82
N VAL A 39 1.44 5.60 -0.85
CA VAL A 39 0.06 6.03 -0.54
C VAL A 39 0.00 6.60 0.87
N PRO A 40 -0.78 7.66 1.14
CA PRO A 40 -0.84 8.24 2.47
C PRO A 40 -1.65 7.35 3.44
N GLY A 41 -1.25 7.39 4.70
CA GLY A 41 -1.94 6.79 5.84
C GLY A 41 -2.81 7.77 6.63
N ASN A 42 -3.38 7.31 7.73
CA ASN A 42 -4.24 8.17 8.56
C ASN A 42 -3.45 9.22 9.34
N HIS A 43 -2.22 8.90 9.78
CA HIS A 43 -1.37 9.86 10.48
C HIS A 43 -0.83 10.94 9.53
N ASP A 44 -0.67 10.63 8.23
CA ASP A 44 -0.32 11.62 7.21
C ASP A 44 -1.44 12.64 6.92
N ALA A 45 -2.65 12.34 7.41
CA ALA A 45 -3.89 13.10 7.24
C ALA A 45 -4.49 13.55 8.58
N TYR A 46 -3.75 13.44 9.68
CA TYR A 46 -4.28 13.44 11.05
C TYR A 46 -5.20 14.64 11.38
N VAL A 47 -4.85 15.83 10.87
CA VAL A 47 -5.62 17.07 11.05
C VAL A 47 -6.15 17.62 9.72
N PRO A 48 -7.24 18.42 9.73
CA PRO A 48 -7.73 19.08 8.52
C PRO A 48 -6.64 19.83 7.77
N GLY A 49 -6.56 19.62 6.45
CA GLY A 49 -5.55 20.21 5.57
C GLY A 49 -4.21 19.49 5.54
N ALA A 50 -3.88 18.62 6.50
CA ALA A 50 -2.62 17.89 6.50
C ALA A 50 -2.47 16.97 5.29
N LEU A 51 -3.52 16.22 4.94
CA LEU A 51 -3.49 15.33 3.77
C LEU A 51 -3.14 16.07 2.47
N ASP A 52 -3.66 17.28 2.29
CA ASP A 52 -3.38 18.07 1.10
C ASP A 52 -1.90 18.52 1.08
N LYS A 53 -1.37 18.97 2.23
CA LYS A 53 0.04 19.33 2.38
C LYS A 53 0.97 18.14 2.11
N SER A 54 0.71 17.01 2.77
CA SER A 54 1.48 15.76 2.63
C SER A 54 1.49 15.30 1.18
N CYS A 55 0.33 15.21 0.52
CA CYS A 55 0.23 14.77 -0.86
C CYS A 55 0.89 15.73 -1.86
N ARG A 56 0.85 17.05 -1.64
CA ARG A 56 1.56 18.01 -2.50
C ARG A 56 3.07 17.91 -2.32
N LYS A 57 3.55 17.79 -1.09
CA LYS A 57 4.98 17.68 -0.80
C LYS A 57 5.57 16.38 -1.34
N TRP A 58 4.83 15.27 -1.20
CA TRP A 58 5.28 13.95 -1.63
C TRP A 58 4.77 13.56 -3.04
N GLU A 59 4.33 14.55 -3.84
CA GLU A 59 3.76 14.35 -5.18
C GLU A 59 4.62 13.46 -6.10
N PRO A 60 5.97 13.60 -6.14
CA PRO A 60 6.81 12.77 -7.01
C PRO A 60 6.68 11.27 -6.77
N TRP A 61 6.29 10.84 -5.57
CA TRP A 61 6.09 9.44 -5.19
C TRP A 61 4.63 8.97 -5.25
N MET A 62 3.69 9.90 -5.46
CA MET A 62 2.25 9.70 -5.39
C MET A 62 1.52 9.96 -6.72
N ARG A 63 2.25 10.02 -7.83
CA ARG A 63 1.72 10.26 -9.18
C ARG A 63 1.94 9.07 -10.11
N GLY A 64 1.18 8.98 -11.19
CA GLY A 64 1.39 7.96 -12.22
C GLY A 64 2.55 8.29 -13.14
N ASP A 65 2.99 7.31 -13.95
CA ASP A 65 4.04 7.55 -14.94
C ASP A 65 3.61 8.60 -15.98
N GLY A 66 4.53 9.47 -16.38
CA GLY A 66 4.27 10.55 -17.35
C GLY A 66 3.37 11.68 -16.82
N VAL A 67 2.88 11.61 -15.58
CA VAL A 67 2.07 12.66 -14.97
C VAL A 67 2.96 13.62 -14.20
N ASN A 68 2.81 14.92 -14.44
CA ASN A 68 3.39 15.97 -13.63
C ASN A 68 2.29 16.79 -12.94
N ASN A 69 2.16 16.68 -11.62
CA ASN A 69 1.24 17.51 -10.81
C ASN A 69 2.00 18.48 -9.90
N GLU A 70 3.15 19.01 -10.33
CA GLU A 70 3.94 19.96 -9.55
C GLU A 70 3.06 21.08 -8.93
N GLY A 71 3.19 21.26 -7.62
CA GLY A 71 2.41 22.22 -6.83
C GLY A 71 0.94 21.86 -6.60
N LYS A 72 0.44 20.74 -7.16
CA LYS A 72 -0.94 20.27 -7.04
C LYS A 72 -1.00 18.93 -6.31
N ARG A 73 -2.17 18.65 -5.74
CA ARG A 73 -2.42 17.38 -5.09
C ARG A 73 -2.56 16.27 -6.15
N PRO A 74 -1.83 15.15 -6.05
CA PRO A 74 -2.01 14.01 -6.94
C PRO A 74 -3.43 13.42 -6.84
N GLN A 75 -3.90 12.90 -7.97
CA GLN A 75 -5.16 12.18 -8.03
C GLN A 75 -4.95 10.69 -7.72
N PHE A 76 -5.81 10.14 -6.88
CA PHE A 76 -5.85 8.69 -6.61
C PHE A 76 -7.06 8.02 -7.30
N PRO A 77 -6.93 6.76 -7.75
CA PRO A 77 -5.68 6.03 -7.78
C PRO A 77 -4.73 6.56 -8.87
N TYR A 78 -3.44 6.35 -8.66
CA TYR A 78 -2.43 6.48 -9.71
C TYR A 78 -1.93 5.09 -10.09
N MET A 79 -1.32 4.96 -11.27
CA MET A 79 -0.72 3.71 -11.74
C MET A 79 0.70 3.94 -12.25
N ARG A 80 1.59 3.01 -11.93
CA ARG A 80 2.97 2.97 -12.39
C ARG A 80 3.30 1.58 -12.92
N GLU A 81 4.04 1.50 -14.01
CA GLU A 81 4.44 0.25 -14.64
C GLU A 81 5.94 0.00 -14.45
N ARG A 82 6.29 -1.12 -13.84
CA ARG A 82 7.67 -1.54 -13.62
C ARG A 82 7.83 -2.93 -14.22
N GLY A 83 8.33 -2.98 -15.45
CA GLY A 83 8.40 -4.21 -16.24
C GLY A 83 7.00 -4.86 -16.34
N PRO A 84 6.83 -6.12 -15.91
CA PRO A 84 5.55 -6.81 -16.01
C PRO A 84 4.52 -6.42 -14.93
N VAL A 85 4.84 -5.47 -14.04
CA VAL A 85 4.04 -5.15 -12.85
C VAL A 85 3.39 -3.77 -12.95
N ALA A 86 2.08 -3.70 -12.76
CA ALA A 86 1.32 -2.47 -12.56
C ALA A 86 1.11 -2.22 -11.06
N ILE A 87 1.72 -1.17 -10.53
CA ILE A 87 1.58 -0.71 -9.15
C ILE A 87 0.54 0.39 -9.09
N ILE A 88 -0.57 0.14 -8.40
CA ILE A 88 -1.74 1.01 -8.36
C ILE A 88 -1.97 1.54 -6.93
N GLY A 89 -1.68 2.82 -6.72
CA GLY A 89 -1.80 3.47 -5.41
C GLY A 89 -3.20 3.99 -5.16
N VAL A 90 -3.89 3.47 -4.12
CA VAL A 90 -5.23 3.90 -3.67
C VAL A 90 -5.09 4.65 -2.34
N SER A 91 -5.69 5.84 -2.25
CA SER A 91 -5.73 6.59 -1.00
C SER A 91 -7.00 6.27 -0.22
N SER A 92 -6.81 5.81 1.02
CA SER A 92 -7.87 5.68 2.02
C SER A 92 -7.81 6.78 3.09
N ALA A 93 -6.77 7.62 3.06
CA ALA A 93 -6.51 8.64 4.06
C ALA A 93 -7.57 9.75 4.03
N ARG A 94 -7.93 10.20 5.23
CA ARG A 94 -8.80 11.36 5.47
C ARG A 94 -8.50 11.91 6.85
N ALA A 95 -8.78 13.19 7.06
CA ALA A 95 -8.81 13.73 8.41
C ALA A 95 -9.99 13.14 9.19
N THR A 96 -9.74 12.79 10.44
CA THR A 96 -10.73 12.18 11.35
C THR A 96 -10.79 12.95 12.66
N ALA A 97 -11.84 12.72 13.44
CA ALA A 97 -11.94 13.29 14.79
C ALA A 97 -10.86 12.68 15.71
N PRO A 98 -10.53 13.34 16.84
CA PRO A 98 -9.61 12.78 17.84
C PRO A 98 -9.96 11.34 18.21
N PHE A 99 -8.93 10.50 18.39
CA PHE A 99 -9.03 9.05 18.69
C PHE A 99 -9.67 8.18 17.59
N MET A 100 -9.99 8.75 16.43
CA MET A 100 -10.40 7.99 15.24
C MET A 100 -9.25 7.92 14.25
N ALA A 101 -9.12 6.78 13.59
CA ALA A 101 -8.12 6.52 12.55
C ALA A 101 -8.78 5.73 11.41
N SER A 102 -9.95 6.18 10.98
CA SER A 102 -10.76 5.51 9.97
C SER A 102 -10.52 6.08 8.57
N GLY A 103 -10.44 5.22 7.57
CA GLY A 103 -10.28 5.61 6.17
C GLY A 103 -11.56 5.58 5.36
N ASP A 104 -11.54 6.17 4.17
CA ASP A 104 -12.66 6.17 3.21
C ASP A 104 -12.21 5.66 1.82
N PHE A 105 -12.98 4.74 1.24
CA PHE A 105 -12.89 4.36 -0.18
C PHE A 105 -14.21 4.68 -0.91
N LYS A 106 -14.27 5.83 -1.56
CA LYS A 106 -15.50 6.41 -2.15
C LYS A 106 -15.75 5.96 -3.59
N SER A 107 -16.99 6.15 -4.06
CA SER A 107 -17.46 5.73 -5.40
C SER A 107 -16.63 6.30 -6.56
N ALA A 108 -16.22 7.56 -6.48
CA ALA A 108 -15.40 8.18 -7.52
C ALA A 108 -14.03 7.48 -7.66
N GLN A 109 -13.39 7.15 -6.54
CA GLN A 109 -12.12 6.42 -6.55
C GLN A 109 -12.31 4.97 -7.02
N ALA A 110 -13.43 4.33 -6.66
CA ALA A 110 -13.78 3.00 -7.15
C ALA A 110 -13.93 2.93 -8.67
N LYS A 111 -14.54 3.95 -9.29
CA LYS A 111 -14.66 4.04 -10.76
C LYS A 111 -13.30 4.13 -11.44
N ARG A 112 -12.41 5.00 -10.93
CA ARG A 112 -11.05 5.14 -11.48
C ARG A 112 -10.19 3.90 -11.24
N LEU A 113 -10.33 3.25 -10.08
CA LEU A 113 -9.62 2.00 -9.80
C LEU A 113 -10.03 0.89 -10.78
N ALA A 114 -11.33 0.77 -11.05
CA ALA A 114 -11.82 -0.17 -12.07
C ALA A 114 -11.16 0.08 -13.43
N MET A 115 -11.10 1.34 -13.88
CA MET A 115 -10.46 1.69 -15.15
C MET A 115 -8.97 1.33 -15.18
N ALA A 116 -8.22 1.64 -14.13
CA ALA A 116 -6.79 1.31 -14.04
C ALA A 116 -6.54 -0.22 -14.03
N LEU A 117 -7.40 -0.98 -13.34
CA LEU A 117 -7.30 -2.45 -13.28
C LEU A 117 -7.65 -3.10 -14.62
N ASP A 118 -8.65 -2.58 -15.32
CA ASP A 118 -9.03 -3.04 -16.66
C ASP A 118 -7.92 -2.72 -17.68
N GLU A 119 -7.35 -1.51 -17.62
CA GLU A 119 -6.24 -1.09 -18.48
C GLU A 119 -4.99 -1.96 -18.28
N ALA A 120 -4.60 -2.19 -17.02
CA ALA A 120 -3.46 -3.05 -16.70
C ALA A 120 -3.74 -4.52 -17.07
N GLY A 121 -4.96 -4.99 -16.85
CA GLY A 121 -5.38 -6.35 -17.21
C GLY A 121 -5.38 -6.59 -18.72
N ALA A 122 -5.84 -5.61 -19.52
CA ALA A 122 -5.81 -5.68 -20.98
C ALA A 122 -4.39 -5.74 -21.54
N ARG A 123 -3.43 -5.13 -20.83
CA ARG A 123 -1.99 -5.21 -21.14
C ARG A 123 -1.32 -6.45 -20.54
N GLY A 124 -2.07 -7.28 -19.84
CA GLY A 124 -1.60 -8.53 -19.24
C GLY A 124 -0.61 -8.32 -18.10
N LEU A 125 -0.65 -7.20 -17.37
CA LEU A 125 0.27 -6.88 -16.28
C LEU A 125 -0.14 -7.53 -14.95
N PHE A 126 0.82 -7.78 -14.06
CA PHE A 126 0.57 -8.19 -12.68
C PHE A 126 0.15 -6.95 -11.87
N ARG A 127 -1.07 -6.91 -11.36
CA ARG A 127 -1.67 -5.75 -10.70
C ARG A 127 -1.49 -5.84 -9.19
N VAL A 128 -0.64 -4.96 -8.66
CA VAL A 128 -0.46 -4.73 -7.22
C VAL A 128 -1.25 -3.50 -6.81
N VAL A 129 -2.25 -3.68 -5.94
CA VAL A 129 -3.01 -2.55 -5.37
C VAL A 129 -2.46 -2.20 -3.99
N MET A 130 -2.02 -0.95 -3.83
CA MET A 130 -1.55 -0.41 -2.56
C MET A 130 -2.67 0.39 -1.88
N ILE A 131 -2.92 0.13 -0.60
CA ILE A 131 -3.87 0.90 0.21
C ILE A 131 -3.43 0.90 1.67
N HIS A 132 -3.52 2.02 2.40
CA HIS A 132 -3.10 2.04 3.80
C HIS A 132 -3.99 1.17 4.72
N HIS A 133 -5.30 1.42 4.75
CA HIS A 133 -6.22 0.69 5.62
C HIS A 133 -6.58 -0.70 5.04
N PRO A 134 -6.74 -1.75 5.88
CA PRO A 134 -7.11 -3.08 5.41
C PRO A 134 -8.50 -3.10 4.76
N PRO A 135 -8.65 -3.58 3.52
CA PRO A 135 -9.95 -3.75 2.88
C PRO A 135 -10.63 -5.07 3.29
N ILE A 136 -10.64 -5.36 4.60
CA ILE A 136 -11.12 -6.62 5.19
C ILE A 136 -12.11 -6.31 6.32
N HIS A 137 -13.27 -6.98 6.30
CA HIS A 137 -14.25 -6.86 7.38
C HIS A 137 -13.70 -7.49 8.66
N GLY A 138 -13.83 -6.80 9.79
CA GLY A 138 -13.40 -7.31 11.10
C GLY A 138 -11.89 -7.23 11.37
N ALA A 139 -11.06 -6.78 10.41
CA ALA A 139 -9.61 -6.63 10.61
C ALA A 139 -9.24 -5.53 11.61
N THR A 140 -10.16 -4.60 11.90
CA THR A 140 -9.96 -3.49 12.86
C THR A 140 -11.26 -3.15 13.60
N PRO A 141 -11.17 -2.56 14.79
CA PRO A 141 -12.32 -1.93 15.45
C PRO A 141 -12.94 -0.81 14.61
N THR A 142 -14.22 -0.51 14.87
CA THR A 142 -15.01 0.47 14.09
C THR A 142 -14.35 1.86 13.96
N HIS A 143 -13.64 2.34 14.98
CA HIS A 143 -13.00 3.65 14.96
C HIS A 143 -11.72 3.70 14.10
N LYS A 144 -11.21 2.55 13.63
CA LYS A 144 -10.01 2.37 12.79
C LYS A 144 -10.29 1.77 11.41
N ARG A 145 -11.56 1.43 11.12
CA ARG A 145 -11.90 0.69 9.91
C ARG A 145 -11.81 1.51 8.64
N LEU A 146 -11.70 0.81 7.52
CA LEU A 146 -11.99 1.35 6.20
C LEU A 146 -13.51 1.41 5.96
N TYR A 147 -14.04 2.60 5.68
CA TYR A 147 -15.38 2.76 5.14
C TYR A 147 -15.35 2.55 3.63
N GLY A 148 -16.13 1.57 3.15
CA GLY A 148 -16.16 1.20 1.73
C GLY A 148 -15.49 -0.13 1.40
N ILE A 149 -15.20 -0.99 2.39
CA ILE A 149 -14.65 -2.35 2.18
C ILE A 149 -15.43 -3.13 1.13
N ARG A 150 -16.77 -3.24 1.26
CA ARG A 150 -17.62 -3.95 0.27
C ARG A 150 -17.46 -3.40 -1.14
N ARG A 151 -17.29 -2.08 -1.28
CA ARG A 151 -17.10 -1.42 -2.57
C ARG A 151 -15.74 -1.76 -3.16
N PHE A 152 -14.68 -1.70 -2.34
CA PHE A 152 -13.34 -2.11 -2.75
C PHE A 152 -13.31 -3.56 -3.22
N GLN A 153 -13.81 -4.48 -2.39
CA GLN A 153 -13.87 -5.91 -2.72
C GLN A 153 -14.70 -6.17 -3.98
N LYS A 154 -15.81 -5.44 -4.19
CA LYS A 154 -16.60 -5.54 -5.43
C LYS A 154 -15.82 -5.11 -6.68
N VAL A 155 -14.97 -4.08 -6.57
CA VAL A 155 -14.11 -3.66 -7.68
C VAL A 155 -13.08 -4.75 -7.98
N ILE A 156 -12.35 -5.25 -6.97
CA ILE A 156 -11.35 -6.32 -7.16
C ILE A 156 -11.98 -7.58 -7.73
N ARG A 157 -13.15 -7.99 -7.23
CA ARG A 157 -13.89 -9.16 -7.74
C ARG A 157 -14.28 -9.02 -9.21
N LYS A 158 -14.60 -7.82 -9.67
CA LYS A 158 -15.10 -7.59 -11.03
C LYS A 158 -13.97 -7.34 -12.04
N HIS A 159 -12.94 -6.61 -11.63
CA HIS A 159 -11.91 -6.09 -12.53
C HIS A 159 -10.58 -6.86 -12.38
N GLY A 160 -10.44 -7.65 -11.32
CA GLY A 160 -9.24 -8.44 -11.03
C GLY A 160 -8.13 -7.63 -10.36
N ALA A 161 -7.28 -8.34 -9.63
CA ALA A 161 -5.98 -7.91 -9.14
C ALA A 161 -5.21 -9.16 -8.73
N GLU A 162 -3.89 -9.11 -8.74
CA GLU A 162 -3.06 -10.26 -8.38
C GLU A 162 -2.60 -10.16 -6.91
N LEU A 163 -2.41 -8.96 -6.38
CA LEU A 163 -1.98 -8.73 -5.01
C LEU A 163 -2.55 -7.41 -4.47
N VAL A 164 -2.96 -7.41 -3.19
CA VAL A 164 -3.24 -6.18 -2.44
C VAL A 164 -2.27 -6.09 -1.26
N ILE A 165 -1.60 -4.94 -1.10
CA ILE A 165 -0.72 -4.69 0.05
C ILE A 165 -1.23 -3.52 0.89
N HIS A 166 -1.13 -3.65 2.21
CA HIS A 166 -1.58 -2.63 3.15
C HIS A 166 -0.76 -2.57 4.44
N GLY A 167 -1.11 -1.59 5.29
CA GLY A 167 -0.53 -1.39 6.61
C GLY A 167 -1.59 -1.17 7.68
N HIS A 168 -1.45 -0.08 8.44
CA HIS A 168 -2.38 0.44 9.46
C HIS A 168 -2.52 -0.40 10.75
N THR A 169 -2.63 -1.72 10.65
CA THR A 169 -2.78 -2.58 11.84
C THR A 169 -1.46 -2.79 12.58
N HIS A 170 -0.34 -2.64 11.88
CA HIS A 170 1.02 -2.99 12.31
C HIS A 170 1.13 -4.48 12.69
N LEU A 171 0.32 -5.34 12.06
CA LEU A 171 0.36 -6.78 12.25
C LEU A 171 0.90 -7.45 10.99
N ALA A 172 1.52 -8.62 11.16
CA ALA A 172 1.80 -9.53 10.04
C ALA A 172 0.54 -10.35 9.78
N THR A 173 -0.30 -9.92 8.83
CA THR A 173 -1.54 -10.63 8.50
C THR A 173 -1.62 -10.93 7.01
N ARG A 174 -2.24 -12.07 6.70
CA ARG A 174 -2.63 -12.48 5.36
C ARG A 174 -4.11 -12.77 5.37
N TYR A 175 -4.82 -12.14 4.45
CA TYR A 175 -6.20 -12.44 4.13
C TYR A 175 -6.34 -12.75 2.65
N ASP A 176 -7.52 -13.21 2.25
CA ASP A 176 -7.87 -13.42 0.85
C ASP A 176 -9.24 -12.79 0.58
N ILE A 177 -9.38 -12.12 -0.57
CA ILE A 177 -10.67 -11.59 -1.07
C ILE A 177 -10.99 -12.22 -2.42
N ASP A 178 -12.27 -12.23 -2.79
CA ASP A 178 -12.67 -12.70 -4.12
C ASP A 178 -12.16 -11.75 -5.21
N GLY A 179 -11.43 -12.29 -6.18
CA GLY A 179 -11.01 -11.66 -7.43
C GLY A 179 -11.78 -12.20 -8.63
N LEU A 180 -11.44 -11.69 -9.81
CA LEU A 180 -12.06 -12.08 -11.08
C LEU A 180 -11.78 -13.54 -11.44
N ASN A 181 -10.53 -13.99 -11.28
CA ASN A 181 -10.05 -15.32 -11.69
C ASN A 181 -9.73 -16.26 -10.51
N GLY A 182 -9.90 -15.79 -9.28
CA GLY A 182 -9.54 -16.54 -8.08
C GLY A 182 -9.44 -15.66 -6.85
N LYS A 183 -8.94 -16.21 -5.75
CA LYS A 183 -8.68 -15.45 -4.51
C LYS A 183 -7.48 -14.53 -4.70
N VAL A 184 -7.62 -13.27 -4.27
CA VAL A 184 -6.53 -12.28 -4.26
C VAL A 184 -5.96 -12.18 -2.84
N PRO A 185 -4.66 -12.44 -2.63
CA PRO A 185 -4.02 -12.24 -1.34
C PRO A 185 -4.00 -10.75 -0.97
N VAL A 186 -4.31 -10.49 0.31
CA VAL A 186 -4.27 -9.17 0.94
C VAL A 186 -3.28 -9.23 2.09
N ILE A 187 -2.11 -8.63 1.90
CA ILE A 187 -0.95 -8.80 2.78
C ILE A 187 -0.69 -7.52 3.57
N CYS A 188 -0.58 -7.67 4.88
CA CYS A 188 -0.15 -6.63 5.81
C CYS A 188 1.28 -6.85 6.26
N VAL A 189 1.99 -5.76 6.50
CA VAL A 189 3.32 -5.78 7.12
C VAL A 189 3.29 -5.06 8.48
N PRO A 190 4.01 -5.55 9.50
CA PRO A 190 4.32 -4.79 10.71
C PRO A 190 4.96 -3.43 10.40
N SER A 191 4.76 -2.46 11.28
CA SER A 191 5.39 -1.14 11.09
C SER A 191 6.91 -1.24 11.26
N ALA A 192 7.67 -0.52 10.43
CA ALA A 192 9.11 -0.39 10.58
C ALA A 192 9.53 0.29 11.90
N SER A 193 8.60 0.95 12.59
CA SER A 193 8.83 1.62 13.87
C SER A 193 8.58 0.75 15.10
N GLN A 194 8.37 -0.57 14.94
CA GLN A 194 8.09 -1.46 16.07
C GLN A 194 9.36 -2.12 16.61
N ASN A 195 9.57 -1.99 17.92
CA ASN A 195 10.68 -2.62 18.61
C ASN A 195 10.39 -4.10 18.91
N PHE A 196 11.47 -4.87 19.11
CA PHE A 196 11.38 -6.18 19.71
C PHE A 196 10.83 -6.12 21.16
N GLY A 197 10.11 -7.15 21.59
CA GLY A 197 9.51 -7.23 22.93
C GLY A 197 8.24 -6.38 23.17
N GLY A 198 7.75 -5.66 22.15
CA GLY A 198 6.49 -4.90 22.24
C GLY A 198 5.22 -5.77 22.16
N HIS A 199 4.05 -5.15 22.35
CA HIS A 199 2.75 -5.83 22.25
C HIS A 199 2.37 -6.29 20.83
N LYS A 200 3.11 -5.85 19.82
CA LYS A 200 2.87 -6.16 18.41
C LYS A 200 4.16 -6.75 17.81
N PRO A 201 4.08 -7.44 16.67
CA PRO A 201 5.26 -8.00 16.02
C PRO A 201 6.35 -6.94 15.81
N PRO A 202 7.64 -7.29 15.93
CA PRO A 202 8.73 -6.37 15.65
C PRO A 202 8.74 -5.89 14.20
N ALA A 203 9.56 -4.88 13.89
CA ALA A 203 9.69 -4.33 12.55
C ALA A 203 9.99 -5.39 11.49
N ARG A 204 9.25 -5.32 10.36
CA ARG A 204 9.44 -6.17 9.19
C ARG A 204 9.25 -5.39 7.89
N TYR A 205 9.78 -5.94 6.81
CA TYR A 205 9.41 -5.60 5.44
C TYR A 205 9.18 -6.89 4.63
N ASN A 206 8.47 -6.76 3.50
CA ASN A 206 8.23 -7.87 2.59
C ASN A 206 8.99 -7.64 1.28
N ILE A 207 9.50 -8.72 0.67
CA ILE A 207 9.97 -8.74 -0.71
C ILE A 207 9.02 -9.62 -1.51
N PHE A 208 8.58 -9.13 -2.67
CA PHE A 208 7.78 -9.90 -3.63
C PHE A 208 8.59 -10.05 -4.92
N ASN A 209 9.03 -11.27 -5.23
CA ASN A 209 9.64 -11.58 -6.53
C ASN A 209 8.52 -12.05 -7.47
N ILE A 210 8.30 -11.32 -8.56
CA ILE A 210 7.14 -11.49 -9.45
C ILE A 210 7.64 -11.78 -10.87
N ASP A 211 7.34 -12.97 -11.37
CA ASP A 211 7.76 -13.46 -12.68
C ASP A 211 6.61 -14.11 -13.45
N ARG A 212 6.75 -14.19 -14.77
CA ARG A 212 5.84 -15.02 -15.59
C ARG A 212 6.29 -16.47 -15.55
N LYS A 213 5.34 -17.40 -15.44
CA LYS A 213 5.60 -18.84 -15.58
C LYS A 213 5.75 -19.19 -17.08
N PRO A 214 6.67 -20.11 -17.45
CA PRO A 214 6.82 -20.58 -18.83
C PRO A 214 5.51 -21.10 -19.46
N GLU A 215 4.71 -21.81 -18.66
CA GLU A 215 3.42 -22.39 -19.03
C GLU A 215 2.25 -21.38 -19.04
N GLY A 216 2.50 -20.12 -18.70
CA GLY A 216 1.49 -19.07 -18.55
C GLY A 216 1.07 -18.85 -17.09
N GLY A 217 0.61 -17.62 -16.81
CA GLY A 217 0.29 -17.17 -15.45
C GLY A 217 1.49 -16.57 -14.72
N TRP A 218 1.31 -16.37 -13.41
CA TRP A 218 2.27 -15.65 -12.56
C TRP A 218 2.90 -16.56 -11.50
N LEU A 219 4.19 -16.35 -11.26
CA LEU A 219 4.90 -16.79 -10.08
C LEU A 219 5.11 -15.57 -9.18
N CYS A 220 4.69 -15.67 -7.92
CA CYS A 220 4.95 -14.64 -6.92
C CYS A 220 5.55 -15.30 -5.69
N GLN A 221 6.85 -15.10 -5.45
CA GLN A 221 7.47 -15.47 -4.18
C GLN A 221 7.33 -14.31 -3.20
N TRP A 222 6.96 -14.62 -1.97
CA TRP A 222 6.86 -13.68 -0.87
C TRP A 222 7.86 -14.06 0.21
N GLU A 223 8.78 -13.13 0.47
CA GLU A 223 9.73 -13.20 1.57
C GLU A 223 9.35 -12.17 2.65
N GLN A 224 9.51 -12.55 3.91
CA GLN A 224 9.38 -11.65 5.05
C GLN A 224 10.74 -11.49 5.70
N HIS A 225 11.17 -10.25 5.89
CA HIS A 225 12.43 -9.92 6.55
C HIS A 225 12.14 -9.04 7.76
N GLY A 226 12.83 -9.26 8.87
CA GLY A 226 12.65 -8.43 10.05
C GLY A 226 13.40 -8.92 11.28
N ILE A 227 13.02 -8.34 12.42
CA ILE A 227 13.61 -8.63 13.73
C ILE A 227 12.84 -9.77 14.41
N GLU A 228 13.56 -10.74 14.97
CA GLU A 228 13.01 -11.88 15.72
C GLU A 228 13.52 -11.97 17.16
N ASP A 229 14.64 -11.31 17.49
CA ASP A 229 15.28 -11.38 18.80
C ASP A 229 15.86 -10.03 19.25
N GLU A 230 16.43 -10.00 20.46
CA GLU A 230 17.06 -8.82 21.06
C GLU A 230 18.31 -8.32 20.31
N SER A 231 18.86 -9.10 19.37
CA SER A 231 20.01 -8.65 18.58
C SER A 231 19.65 -7.57 17.57
N GLU A 232 18.35 -7.35 17.33
CA GLU A 232 17.79 -6.39 16.36
C GLU A 232 18.33 -6.56 14.93
N ARG A 233 18.95 -7.71 14.64
CA ARG A 233 19.40 -8.03 13.29
C ARG A 233 18.20 -8.32 12.42
N ILE A 234 18.25 -7.79 11.20
CA ILE A 234 17.25 -8.10 10.18
C ILE A 234 17.65 -9.40 9.49
N ILE A 235 16.79 -10.41 9.61
CA ILE A 235 16.95 -11.73 8.99
C ILE A 235 15.75 -12.06 8.10
N GLU A 236 15.90 -13.03 7.21
CA GLU A 236 14.76 -13.66 6.52
C GLU A 236 14.00 -14.53 7.52
N LEU A 237 12.73 -14.19 7.76
CA LEU A 237 11.84 -14.87 8.68
C LEU A 237 11.03 -15.98 7.99
N SER A 238 10.67 -15.76 6.73
CA SER A 238 9.93 -16.73 5.94
C SER A 238 10.05 -16.47 4.45
N ARG A 239 9.85 -17.52 3.66
CA ARG A 239 9.78 -17.50 2.20
C ARG A 239 8.75 -18.51 1.71
N GLN A 240 7.81 -18.07 0.89
CA GLN A 240 6.75 -18.92 0.35
C GLN A 240 6.26 -18.45 -1.01
N GLU A 241 5.75 -19.36 -1.83
CA GLU A 241 5.01 -18.99 -3.04
C GLU A 241 3.59 -18.53 -2.66
N LEU A 242 3.21 -17.36 -3.14
CA LEU A 242 1.83 -16.89 -3.07
C LEU A 242 1.03 -17.49 -4.21
N LYS A 243 -0.14 -18.06 -3.86
CA LYS A 243 -1.13 -18.45 -4.85
C LYS A 243 -1.81 -17.18 -5.38
N ILE A 244 -1.59 -16.90 -6.66
CA ILE A 244 -2.14 -15.76 -7.40
C ILE A 244 -3.29 -16.26 -8.28
N PRO A 245 -4.36 -15.46 -8.48
CA PRO A 245 -5.49 -15.80 -9.36
C PRO A 245 -5.12 -15.85 -10.84
#